data_AF-A0A7W0KCT4-F1
#
_entry.id   AF-A0A7W0KCT4-F1
#
_cell.length_a   1.000
_cell.length_b   1.000
_cell.length_c   1.000
_cell.angle_alpha   90.00
_cell.angle_beta   90.00
_cell.angle_gamma   90.00
#
_symmetry.space_group_name_H-M   'P 1'
#
loop_
_entity.id
_entity.type
_entity.pdbx_description
1 polymer ?
#
loop_
_entity_poly.entity_id
_entity_poly.type
_entity_poly.pdbx_seq_one_letter_code
_entity_poly.pdbx_strand_id
1 'polypeptide(L)'
;MTGTWKFSNKRLRDLERIAHLVFGVILLLYVYGLWGDSTAFTLVVRVFAFPALIGSGFAMWQFPRVRRWWATRRPTGGMPT
;
A
#
# COMPACT_ATOMS: atom_id res chain seq x y z
N MET A 1 23.52 -1.11 -19.27
CA MET A 1 22.75 -2.23 -18.69
C MET A 1 21.48 -1.70 -18.05
N THR A 2 20.41 -1.48 -18.82
CA THR A 2 19.11 -1.06 -18.28
C THR A 2 18.27 -2.31 -18.01
N GLY A 3 18.42 -2.86 -16.80
CA GLY A 3 17.55 -3.94 -16.33
C GLY A 3 16.13 -3.42 -16.18
N THR A 4 15.25 -3.76 -17.12
CA THR A 4 13.81 -3.52 -16.97
C THR A 4 13.29 -4.45 -15.89
N TRP A 5 13.27 -3.99 -14.63
CA TRP A 5 12.64 -4.73 -13.55
C TRP A 5 11.14 -4.88 -13.85
N LYS A 6 10.75 -6.01 -14.43
CA LYS A 6 9.34 -6.44 -14.49
C LYS A 6 8.92 -6.82 -13.07
N PHE A 7 8.64 -5.84 -12.23
CA PHE A 7 7.97 -6.10 -10.95
C PHE A 7 6.60 -6.71 -11.27
N SER A 8 6.39 -7.96 -10.84
CA SER A 8 5.07 -8.59 -10.94
C SER A 8 4.07 -7.73 -10.16
N ASN A 9 3.03 -7.25 -10.85
CA ASN A 9 1.97 -6.43 -10.25
C ASN A 9 1.32 -7.10 -9.01
N LYS A 10 1.38 -8.43 -8.92
CA LYS A 10 0.93 -9.16 -7.72
C LYS A 10 1.89 -8.92 -6.54
N ARG A 11 3.20 -9.05 -6.78
CA ARG A 11 4.25 -8.87 -5.77
C ARG A 11 4.32 -7.46 -5.21
N LEU A 12 4.10 -6.44 -6.05
CA LEU A 12 4.04 -5.04 -5.60
C LEU A 12 2.88 -4.80 -4.62
N ARG A 13 1.70 -5.37 -4.90
CA ARG A 13 0.52 -5.27 -4.03
C ARG A 13 0.70 -6.02 -2.71
N ASP A 14 1.39 -7.16 -2.74
CA ASP A 14 1.68 -7.90 -1.52
C ASP A 14 2.68 -7.15 -0.64
N LEU A 15 3.70 -6.51 -1.24
CA LEU A 15 4.62 -5.62 -0.52
C LEU A 15 3.91 -4.41 0.09
N GLU A 16 2.98 -3.78 -0.63
CA GLU A 16 2.18 -2.68 -0.11
C GLU A 16 1.34 -3.10 1.10
N ARG A 17 0.70 -4.28 1.06
CA ARG A 17 -0.03 -4.83 2.20
C ARG A 17 0.87 -5.12 3.38
N ILE A 18 2.02 -5.76 3.16
CA ILE A 18 2.99 -6.07 4.22
C ILE A 18 3.45 -4.77 4.87
N ALA A 19 3.84 -3.76 4.08
CA ALA A 19 4.24 -2.46 4.60
C ALA A 19 3.13 -1.81 5.43
N HIS A 20 1.89 -1.82 4.94
CA HIS A 20 0.74 -1.28 5.68
C HIS A 20 0.49 -2.01 7.00
N LEU A 21 0.57 -3.34 7.00
CA LEU A 21 0.43 -4.14 8.23
C LEU A 21 1.55 -3.82 9.23
N VAL A 22 2.80 -3.68 8.76
CA VAL A 22 3.92 -3.28 9.61
C VAL A 22 3.68 -1.91 10.25
N PHE A 23 3.25 -0.91 9.48
CA PHE A 23 2.91 0.40 10.05
C PHE A 23 1.70 0.33 10.99
N GLY A 24 0.72 -0.52 10.71
CA GLY A 24 -0.42 -0.78 11.59
C GLY A 24 -0.01 -1.36 12.94
N VAL A 25 0.93 -2.30 12.95
CA VAL A 25 1.53 -2.85 14.18
C VAL A 25 2.29 -1.77 14.95
N ILE A 26 3.08 -0.93 14.27
CA ILE A 26 3.79 0.19 14.90
C ILE A 26 2.80 1.15 15.57
N LEU A 27 1.69 1.48 14.89
CA LEU A 27 0.65 2.34 15.44
C LEU A 27 -0.05 1.69 16.63
N LEU A 28 -0.32 0.38 16.59
CA LEU A 28 -0.89 -0.37 17.70
C LEU A 28 0.03 -0.29 18.94
N LEU A 29 1.33 -0.51 18.76
CA LEU A 29 2.31 -0.41 19.84
C LEU A 29 2.38 0.99 20.45
N TYR A 30 2.19 2.03 19.62
CA TYR A 30 2.08 3.41 20.08
C TYR A 30 0.80 3.67 20.88
N VAL A 31 -0.37 3.28 20.36
CA VAL A 31 -1.67 3.55 20.99
C VAL A 31 -1.79 2.88 22.36
N TYR A 32 -1.31 1.64 22.47
CA TYR A 32 -1.37 0.90 23.73
C TYR A 32 -0.16 1.12 24.63
N GLY A 33 0.75 2.04 24.28
CA GLY A 33 1.90 2.40 25.11
C GLY A 33 2.89 1.26 25.35
N LEU A 34 2.86 0.20 24.54
CA LEU A 34 3.69 -1.00 24.71
C LEU A 34 5.18 -0.72 24.56
N TRP A 35 5.55 0.38 23.90
CA TRP A 35 6.94 0.82 23.71
C TRP A 35 7.38 1.94 24.68
N GLY A 36 6.52 2.34 25.62
CA GLY A 36 6.78 3.42 26.58
C GLY A 36 6.71 4.83 25.99
N ASP A 37 6.75 5.84 26.86
CA ASP A 37 6.72 7.26 26.49
C ASP A 37 8.08 7.73 25.93
N SER A 38 8.35 7.37 24.68
CA SER A 38 9.48 7.87 23.93
C SER A 38 9.05 8.98 22.96
N THR A 39 9.61 10.18 23.14
CA THR A 39 9.38 11.32 22.23
C THR A 39 9.82 11.00 20.80
N ALA A 40 10.93 10.26 20.64
CA ALA A 40 11.41 9.84 19.33
C ALA A 40 10.43 8.88 18.64
N PHE A 41 9.90 7.91 19.38
CA PHE A 41 8.91 6.97 18.84
C PHE A 41 7.61 7.69 18.45
N THR A 42 7.17 8.65 19.27
CA THR A 42 6.02 9.50 18.97
C THR A 42 6.19 10.27 17.65
N LEU A 43 7.37 10.85 17.42
CA LEU A 43 7.68 11.56 16.17
C LEU A 43 7.64 10.62 14.97
N VAL A 44 8.24 9.43 15.09
CA VAL A 44 8.22 8.41 14.02
C VAL A 44 6.79 8.03 13.65
N VAL A 45 5.95 7.79 14.65
CA VAL A 45 4.55 7.39 14.43
C VAL A 45 3.77 8.50 13.74
N ARG A 46 3.87 9.74 14.23
CA ARG A 46 3.10 10.88 13.71
C ARG A 46 3.53 11.33 12.32
N VAL A 47 4.84 11.31 12.04
CA VAL A 47 5.40 11.83 10.78
C VAL A 47 5.48 10.77 9.70
N PHE A 48 5.72 9.51 10.06
CA PHE A 48 5.91 8.43 9.08
C PHE A 48 4.80 7.39 9.13
N ALA A 49 4.57 6.76 10.28
CA ALA A 49 3.64 5.61 10.32
C ALA A 49 2.20 6.02 9.98
N PHE A 50 1.72 7.12 10.54
CA PHE A 50 0.35 7.60 10.33
C PHE A 50 0.12 8.06 8.88
N PRO A 51 0.96 8.91 8.27
CA PRO A 51 0.80 9.29 6.86
C PRO A 51 1.00 8.10 5.91
N ALA A 52 1.95 7.21 6.19
CA ALA A 52 2.17 6.01 5.38
C ALA A 52 0.96 5.07 5.42
N LEU A 53 0.33 4.87 6.59
CA LEU A 53 -0.92 4.10 6.73
C LEU A 53 -2.05 4.70 5.91
N ILE A 54 -2.27 6.02 6.01
CA ILE A 54 -3.31 6.70 5.24
C ILE A 54 -3.03 6.57 3.74
N GLY A 55 -1.81 6.88 3.31
CA GLY A 55 -1.42 6.82 1.90
C GLY A 55 -1.54 5.43 1.29
N SER A 56 -1.03 4.41 1.99
CA SER A 56 -1.14 3.01 1.54
C SER A 56 -2.57 2.47 1.63
N GLY A 57 -3.36 2.84 2.63
CA GLY A 57 -4.78 2.50 2.70
C GLY A 57 -5.56 3.09 1.52
N PHE A 58 -5.29 4.35 1.19
CA PHE A 58 -5.93 5.02 0.06
C PHE A 58 -5.52 4.40 -1.28
N ALA A 59 -4.23 4.10 -1.44
CA ALA A 59 -3.70 3.42 -2.62
C ALA A 59 -4.36 2.04 -2.79
N MET A 60 -4.44 1.23 -1.74
CA MET A 60 -5.14 -0.07 -1.77
C MET A 60 -6.63 0.05 -2.10
N TRP A 61 -7.30 1.13 -1.70
CA TRP A 61 -8.72 1.34 -1.97
C TRP A 61 -8.98 1.82 -3.41
N GLN A 62 -8.10 2.65 -3.97
CA GLN A 62 -8.23 3.16 -5.33
C GLN A 62 -7.73 2.17 -6.40
N PHE A 63 -6.71 1.35 -6.10
CA PHE A 63 -6.12 0.42 -7.08
C PHE A 63 -7.12 -0.53 -7.76
N PRO A 64 -8.08 -1.16 -7.04
CA PRO A 64 -9.11 -2.01 -7.64
C PRO A 64 -10.10 -1.23 -8.50
N ARG A 65 -10.37 0.04 -8.17
CA ARG A 65 -11.26 0.92 -8.93
C ARG A 65 -10.58 1.35 -10.22
N VAL A 66 -9.34 1.83 -10.16
CA VAL A 66 -8.53 2.17 -11.34
C VAL A 66 -8.37 0.96 -12.25
N ARG A 67 -8.06 -0.23 -11.71
CA ARG A 67 -7.93 -1.45 -12.53
C ARG A 67 -9.22 -1.80 -13.26
N ARG A 68 -10.39 -1.63 -12.64
CA ARG A 68 -11.68 -1.86 -13.30
C ARG A 68 -11.88 -0.91 -14.48
N TRP A 69 -11.60 0.38 -14.30
CA TRP A 69 -11.69 1.39 -15.36
C TRP A 69 -10.76 1.11 -16.55
N TRP A 70 -9.58 0.54 -16.29
CA TRP A 70 -8.62 0.21 -17.34
C TRP A 70 -8.95 -1.12 -18.03
N ALA A 71 -9.59 -2.05 -17.32
CA ALA A 71 -10.08 -3.30 -17.90
C ALA A 71 -11.24 -3.08 -18.87
N THR A 72 -12.16 -2.14 -18.58
CA THR A 72 -13.26 -1.77 -19.50
C THR A 72 -12.78 -1.07 -20.77
N ARG A 73 -11.55 -0.56 -20.80
CA ARG A 73 -10.95 0.06 -22.00
C ARG A 73 -10.16 -0.91 -22.88
N ARG A 74 -10.07 -2.19 -22.51
CA ARG A 74 -9.56 -3.19 -23.43
C ARG A 74 -10.65 -3.44 -24.47
N PRO A 75 -10.40 -3.18 -25.76
CA PRO A 75 -11.32 -3.67 -26.78
C PRO A 75 -11.29 -5.18 -26.65
N THR A 76 -12.38 -5.77 -26.17
CA THR A 76 -12.75 -7.11 -26.57
C THR A 76 -12.82 -7.06 -28.08
N GLY A 77 -11.71 -7.42 -28.74
CA GLY A 77 -11.70 -7.74 -30.14
C GLY A 77 -12.72 -8.84 -30.31
N GLY A 78 -13.92 -8.46 -30.74
CA GLY A 78 -14.98 -9.39 -31.06
C GLY A 78 -14.42 -10.35 -32.08
N MET A 79 -14.45 -11.64 -31.74
CA MET A 79 -14.51 -12.64 -32.79
C MET A 79 -15.88 -12.48 -33.47
N PRO A 80 -15.96 -12.26 -34.78
CA PRO A 80 -17.08 -12.78 -35.54
C PRO A 80 -16.91 -14.31 -35.67
N THR A 81 -18.04 -14.97 -35.47
CA THR A 81 -18.32 -16.42 -35.56
C THR A 81 -17.85 -17.09 -36.83
#